data_AF-A0A6C0DSE5-F1
#
_entry.id   AF-A0A6C0DSE5-F1
#
_cell.length_a   1.000
_cell.length_b   1.000
_cell.length_c   1.000
_cell.angle_alpha   90.00
_cell.angle_beta   90.00
_cell.angle_gamma   90.00
#
_symmetry.space_group_name_H-M   'P 1'
#
loop_
_entity.id
_entity.type
_entity.pdbx_description
1 polymer ?
#
loop_
_entity_poly.entity_id
_entity_poly.type
_entity_poly.pdbx_seq_one_letter_code
_entity_poly.pdbx_strand_id
1 'polypeptide(L)'
;MDETSKKFLNDAGINFENLEDLDGQMIPRELLLNPIKYDELKERIIDLKKLYSSSSLTGLQNGADAKQKWPLLNIVRQLLNVYKMEMEPVRKSDGYSPNGVKKYKRYFVIKKMHL
;
A
#
# COMPACT_ATOMS: atom_id res chain seq x y z
N MET A 1 4.10 -1.84 -15.46
CA MET A 1 4.11 -0.76 -14.45
C MET A 1 5.24 0.20 -14.79
N ASP A 2 4.99 1.51 -14.74
CA ASP A 2 6.04 2.51 -14.98
C ASP A 2 7.10 2.50 -13.87
N GLU A 3 8.30 2.99 -14.18
CA GLU A 3 9.47 2.94 -13.28
C GLU A 3 9.26 3.73 -11.99
N THR A 4 8.60 4.89 -12.05
CA THR A 4 8.31 5.72 -10.87
C THR A 4 7.36 5.00 -9.92
N SER A 5 6.33 4.35 -10.45
CA SER A 5 5.39 3.55 -9.68
C SER A 5 6.06 2.33 -9.05
N LYS A 6 6.91 1.60 -9.80
CA LYS A 6 7.69 0.47 -9.28
C LYS A 6 8.59 0.92 -8.13
N LYS A 7 9.33 2.01 -8.33
CA LYS A 7 10.23 2.58 -7.32
C LYS A 7 9.49 3.00 -6.06
N PHE A 8 8.35 3.67 -6.20
CA PHE A 8 7.51 4.06 -5.06
C PHE A 8 7.06 2.85 -4.23
N LEU A 9 6.58 1.79 -4.89
CA LEU A 9 6.12 0.57 -4.20
C LEU A 9 7.26 -0.17 -3.51
N ASN A 10 8.42 -0.30 -4.15
CA ASN A 10 9.62 -0.87 -3.54
C ASN A 10 10.06 -0.05 -2.31
N ASP A 11 10.14 1.29 -2.43
CA ASP A 11 10.50 2.17 -1.30
C ASP A 11 9.46 2.12 -0.17
N ALA A 12 8.18 1.83 -0.48
CA ALA A 12 7.12 1.58 0.48
C ALA A 12 7.19 0.21 1.16
N GLY A 13 8.14 -0.64 0.77
CA GLY A 13 8.37 -1.97 1.32
C GLY A 13 7.59 -3.09 0.63
N ILE A 14 7.08 -2.83 -0.58
CA ILE A 14 6.43 -3.82 -1.45
C ILE A 14 7.44 -4.13 -2.55
N ASN A 15 8.39 -5.03 -2.24
CA ASN A 15 9.50 -5.34 -3.13
C ASN A 15 9.10 -6.38 -4.18
N PHE A 16 9.35 -6.08 -5.45
CA PHE A 16 9.14 -6.97 -6.59
C PHE A 16 10.02 -6.58 -7.79
N GLU A 17 10.26 -7.53 -8.69
CA GLU A 17 10.97 -7.25 -9.94
C GLU A 17 10.03 -7.11 -11.13
N ASN A 18 9.10 -8.05 -11.25
CA ASN A 18 8.08 -8.09 -12.30
C ASN A 18 6.69 -7.90 -11.71
N LEU A 19 5.75 -7.41 -12.51
CA LEU A 19 4.38 -7.15 -12.05
C LEU A 19 3.69 -8.44 -11.57
N GLU A 20 4.06 -9.57 -12.15
CA GLU A 20 3.58 -10.90 -11.80
C GLU A 20 3.97 -11.32 -10.38
N ASP A 21 5.09 -10.83 -9.86
CA ASP A 21 5.60 -11.16 -8.52
C ASP A 21 4.72 -10.55 -7.41
N LEU A 22 3.91 -9.54 -7.74
CA LEU A 22 2.99 -8.91 -6.80
C LEU A 22 1.81 -9.83 -6.46
N ASP A 23 1.41 -10.73 -7.38
CA ASP A 23 0.22 -11.56 -7.18
C ASP A 23 0.46 -12.58 -6.05
N GLY A 24 -0.41 -12.57 -5.05
CA GLY A 24 -0.28 -13.38 -3.84
C GLY A 24 0.66 -12.82 -2.77
N GLN A 25 1.34 -11.69 -3.01
CA GLN A 25 2.25 -11.10 -2.03
C GLN A 25 1.50 -10.66 -0.76
N MET A 26 2.04 -11.01 0.40
CA MET A 26 1.48 -10.64 1.71
C MET A 26 2.22 -9.45 2.33
N ILE A 27 1.50 -8.37 2.59
CA ILE A 27 2.04 -7.15 3.17
C ILE A 27 1.50 -6.98 4.59
N PRO A 28 2.35 -6.83 5.62
CA PRO A 28 1.88 -6.48 6.96
C PRO A 28 1.12 -5.16 6.94
N ARG A 29 -0.11 -5.14 7.48
CA ARG A 29 -0.96 -3.94 7.46
C ARG A 29 -0.25 -2.72 8.06
N GLU A 30 0.44 -2.93 9.17
CA GLU A 30 1.09 -1.86 9.94
C GLU A 30 2.20 -1.15 9.16
N LEU A 31 2.80 -1.78 8.14
CA LEU A 31 3.76 -1.15 7.24
C LEU A 31 3.15 0.09 6.55
N LEU A 32 1.92 -0.04 6.09
CA LEU A 32 1.21 1.00 5.32
C LEU A 32 0.44 1.99 6.20
N LEU A 33 0.37 1.73 7.50
CA LEU A 33 -0.22 2.64 8.49
C LEU A 33 0.83 3.47 9.22
N ASN A 34 2.11 3.27 8.92
CA ASN A 34 3.19 3.97 9.59
C ASN A 34 3.31 5.41 9.05
N PRO A 35 3.03 6.45 9.87
CA PRO A 35 3.14 7.84 9.44
C PRO A 35 4.59 8.25 9.11
N ILE A 36 5.58 7.68 9.82
CA ILE A 36 7.00 7.92 9.56
C ILE A 36 7.34 7.46 8.14
N LYS A 37 6.82 6.28 7.75
CA LYS A 37 7.05 5.73 6.41
C LYS A 37 6.44 6.59 5.31
N TYR A 38 5.29 7.20 5.58
CA TYR A 38 4.69 8.18 4.67
C TYR A 38 5.57 9.42 4.50
N ASP A 39 6.10 9.95 5.60
CA ASP A 39 6.97 11.14 5.58
C ASP A 39 8.26 10.90 4.79
N GLU A 40 8.89 9.72 4.94
CA GLU A 40 10.05 9.29 4.15
C GLU A 40 9.79 9.28 2.64
N LEU A 41 8.54 9.03 2.23
CA LEU A 41 8.15 8.88 0.83
C LEU A 41 7.66 10.18 0.20
N LYS A 42 7.61 11.31 0.93
CA LYS A 42 7.08 12.59 0.41
C LYS A 42 7.73 13.03 -0.89
N GLU A 43 9.04 12.89 -1.02
CA GLU A 43 9.76 13.20 -2.26
C GLU A 43 9.30 12.32 -3.44
N ARG A 44 9.10 11.02 -3.20
CA ARG A 44 8.57 10.10 -4.22
C ARG A 44 7.11 10.40 -4.59
N ILE A 45 6.32 10.90 -3.64
CA ILE A 45 4.94 11.33 -3.89
C ILE A 45 4.91 12.51 -4.87
N ILE A 46 5.89 13.43 -4.80
CA ILE A 46 6.01 14.54 -5.76
C ILE A 46 6.23 13.99 -7.16
N ASP A 47 7.04 12.94 -7.32
CA ASP A 47 7.27 12.30 -8.62
C ASP A 47 5.99 11.61 -9.15
N LEU A 48 5.22 10.95 -8.29
CA LEU A 48 3.93 10.37 -8.69
C LEU A 48 2.92 11.45 -9.14
N LYS A 49 2.91 12.63 -8.50
CA LYS A 49 2.04 13.76 -8.90
C LYS A 49 2.33 14.30 -10.29
N LYS A 50 3.54 14.08 -10.82
CA LYS A 50 3.89 14.47 -12.20
C LYS A 50 3.29 13.52 -13.23
N LEU A 51 3.04 12.26 -12.86
CA LEU A 51 2.50 11.22 -13.74
C LEU A 51 0.99 11.11 -13.67
N TYR A 52 0.42 11.26 -12.47
CA TYR A 52 -0.98 11.02 -12.23
C TYR A 52 -1.72 12.30 -11.86
N SER A 53 -2.89 12.50 -12.46
CA SER A 53 -3.79 13.56 -12.01
C SER A 53 -4.29 13.28 -10.59
N SER A 54 -4.30 14.32 -9.76
CA SER A 54 -4.88 14.30 -8.41
C SER A 54 -6.40 14.11 -8.40
N SER A 55 -7.07 14.29 -9.55
CA SER A 55 -8.48 13.91 -9.73
C SER A 55 -8.67 12.39 -9.83
N SER A 56 -7.64 11.65 -10.25
CA SER A 56 -7.67 10.20 -10.43
C SER A 56 -7.14 9.45 -9.19
N LEU A 57 -6.11 10.00 -8.53
CA LEU A 57 -5.54 9.43 -7.31
C LEU A 57 -5.68 10.41 -6.14
N THR A 58 -6.75 10.25 -5.36
CA THR A 58 -7.06 11.12 -4.21
C THR A 58 -5.98 11.09 -3.12
N GLY A 59 -5.16 10.03 -3.04
CA GLY A 59 -3.99 9.97 -2.16
C GLY A 59 -2.90 10.98 -2.50
N LEU A 60 -2.90 11.51 -3.74
CA LEU A 60 -1.95 12.51 -4.21
C LEU A 60 -2.47 13.95 -4.07
N GLN A 61 -3.68 14.15 -3.53
CA GLN A 61 -4.25 15.48 -3.35
C GLN A 61 -3.48 16.32 -2.32
N ASN A 62 -3.57 17.64 -2.43
CA ASN A 62 -2.98 18.54 -1.46
C ASN A 62 -3.71 18.43 -0.10
N GLY A 63 -2.94 18.30 0.98
CA GLY A 63 -3.47 18.06 2.31
C GLY A 63 -4.05 16.66 2.54
N ALA A 64 -3.68 15.68 1.70
CA ALA A 64 -4.11 14.29 1.88
C ALA A 64 -3.67 13.71 3.25
N ASP A 65 -2.51 14.13 3.75
CA ASP A 65 -1.99 13.80 5.08
C ASP A 65 -2.84 14.32 6.22
N ALA A 66 -3.45 15.51 6.07
CA ALA A 66 -4.37 16.06 7.07
C ALA A 66 -5.78 15.45 6.98
N LYS A 67 -6.25 15.10 5.77
CA LYS A 67 -7.62 14.65 5.52
C LYS A 67 -7.80 13.14 5.61
N GLN A 68 -6.76 12.36 5.29
CA GLN A 68 -6.81 10.91 5.23
C GLN A 68 -6.09 10.33 6.42
N LYS A 69 -6.74 9.40 7.12
CA LYS A 69 -6.13 8.73 8.27
C LYS A 69 -4.87 7.95 7.90
N TRP A 70 -4.86 7.33 6.71
CA TRP A 70 -3.78 6.47 6.23
C TRP A 70 -3.45 6.80 4.76
N PRO A 71 -2.76 7.93 4.51
CA PRO A 71 -2.52 8.42 3.16
C PRO A 71 -1.64 7.45 2.35
N LEU A 72 -0.61 6.86 2.97
CA LEU A 72 0.25 5.86 2.31
C LEU A 72 -0.54 4.64 1.81
N LEU A 73 -1.36 4.04 2.68
CA LEU A 73 -2.24 2.93 2.29
C LEU A 73 -3.14 3.32 1.12
N ASN A 74 -3.69 4.54 1.11
CA ASN A 74 -4.57 4.99 0.04
C ASN A 74 -3.81 5.13 -1.29
N ILE A 75 -2.60 5.71 -1.27
CA ILE A 75 -1.74 5.84 -2.46
C ILE A 75 -1.41 4.47 -3.02
N VAL A 76 -0.90 3.54 -2.19
CA VAL A 76 -0.55 2.19 -2.61
C VAL A 76 -1.75 1.48 -3.24
N ARG A 77 -2.91 1.51 -2.58
CA ARG A 77 -4.13 0.90 -3.08
C ARG A 77 -4.56 1.47 -4.43
N GLN A 78 -4.55 2.80 -4.58
CA GLN A 78 -4.91 3.45 -5.83
C GLN A 78 -3.91 3.14 -6.95
N LEU A 79 -2.62 3.10 -6.63
CA LEU A 79 -1.56 2.78 -7.56
C LEU A 79 -1.67 1.34 -8.08
N LEU A 80 -1.90 0.38 -7.18
CA LEU A 80 -2.15 -1.02 -7.56
C LEU A 80 -3.38 -1.15 -8.49
N ASN A 81 -4.47 -0.42 -8.19
CA ASN A 81 -5.68 -0.43 -9.02
C ASN A 81 -5.43 0.05 -10.46
N VAL A 82 -4.54 1.05 -10.66
CA VAL A 82 -4.14 1.50 -12.01
C VAL A 82 -3.58 0.33 -12.82
N TYR A 83 -2.87 -0.59 -12.16
CA TYR A 83 -2.25 -1.77 -12.75
C TYR A 83 -3.09 -3.04 -12.67
N LYS A 84 -4.41 -2.91 -12.45
CA LYS A 84 -5.35 -4.06 -12.34
C LYS A 84 -4.97 -5.03 -11.23
N MET A 85 -4.41 -4.50 -10.14
CA MET A 85 -4.11 -5.23 -8.92
C MET A 85 -4.95 -4.66 -7.78
N GLU A 86 -5.44 -5.52 -6.89
CA GLU A 86 -6.19 -5.12 -5.71
C GLU A 86 -5.56 -5.64 -4.42
N MET A 87 -5.94 -5.03 -3.28
CA MET A 87 -5.49 -5.42 -1.96
C MET A 87 -6.65 -5.98 -1.13
N GLU A 88 -6.58 -7.26 -0.77
CA GLU A 88 -7.56 -7.89 0.10
C GLU A 88 -7.08 -7.96 1.56
N PRO A 89 -7.88 -7.55 2.54
CA PRO A 89 -7.53 -7.66 3.95
C PRO A 89 -7.61 -9.11 4.44
N VAL A 90 -6.53 -9.61 5.07
CA VAL A 90 -6.45 -10.96 5.64
C VAL A 90 -6.05 -10.92 7.11
N ARG A 91 -6.63 -11.81 7.92
CA ARG A 91 -6.26 -12.01 9.33
C ARG A 91 -5.64 -13.38 9.50
N LYS A 92 -4.47 -13.46 10.13
CA LYS A 92 -3.81 -14.73 10.50
C LYS A 92 -3.71 -14.84 12.02
N SER A 93 -3.87 -16.06 12.53
CA SER A 93 -3.70 -16.37 13.95
C SER A 93 -2.25 -16.10 14.37
N ASP A 94 -2.06 -15.40 15.49
CA ASP A 94 -0.74 -15.06 16.05
C ASP A 94 -0.60 -15.62 17.48
N GLY A 95 -1.13 -16.83 17.66
CA GLY A 95 -1.19 -17.50 18.95
C GLY A 95 -2.23 -16.91 19.89
N TYR A 96 -2.00 -17.07 21.19
CA TYR A 96 -2.89 -16.61 22.26
C TYR A 96 -2.13 -15.72 23.24
N SER A 97 -2.83 -14.85 23.95
CA SER A 97 -2.28 -14.14 25.11
C SER A 97 -2.09 -15.11 26.29
N PRO A 98 -1.29 -14.74 27.31
CA PRO A 98 -1.22 -15.51 28.55
C PRO A 98 -2.59 -15.77 29.20
N ASN A 99 -3.58 -14.90 28.94
CA ASN A 99 -4.95 -15.01 29.43
C ASN A 99 -5.86 -15.81 28.48
N GLY A 100 -5.30 -16.53 27.49
CA GLY A 100 -6.06 -17.37 26.56
C GLY A 100 -6.80 -16.62 25.46
N VAL A 101 -6.54 -15.32 25.24
CA VAL A 101 -7.21 -14.53 24.18
C VAL A 101 -6.49 -14.71 22.85
N LYS A 102 -7.19 -15.13 21.80
CA LYS A 102 -6.60 -15.31 20.47
C LYS A 102 -6.09 -13.99 19.89
N LYS A 103 -4.83 -13.99 19.46
CA LYS A 103 -4.18 -12.86 18.80
C LYS A 103 -4.29 -13.00 17.28
N TYR A 104 -4.39 -11.86 16.60
CA TYR A 104 -4.45 -11.81 15.14
C TYR A 104 -3.45 -10.80 14.59
N LYS A 105 -2.68 -11.22 13.60
CA LYS A 105 -1.94 -10.32 12.71
C LYS A 105 -2.76 -10.01 11.47
N ARG A 106 -2.72 -8.76 11.02
CA ARG A 106 -3.46 -8.26 9.86
C ARG A 106 -2.51 -8.00 8.71
N TYR A 107 -2.91 -8.46 7.54
CA TYR A 107 -2.16 -8.35 6.30
C TYR A 107 -3.06 -7.83 5.19
N PHE A 108 -2.43 -7.39 4.12
CA PHE A 108 -3.06 -7.27 2.81
C PHE A 108 -2.44 -8.31 1.88
N VAL A 109 -3.27 -9.03 1.14
CA VAL A 109 -2.82 -9.88 0.03
C VAL A 109 -3.05 -9.10 -1.25
N ILE A 110 -2.03 -8.94 -2.07
CA ILE A 110 -2.21 -8.38 -3.41
C ILE A 110 -2.73 -9.47 -4.33
N LYS A 111 -3.72 -9.14 -5.16
CA LYS A 111 -4.27 -10.04 -6.18
C LYS A 111 -4.44 -9.34 -7.51
N LYS A 112 -4.31 -10.08 -8.60
CA LYS A 112 -4.79 -9.61 -9.91
C LYS A 112 -6.31 -9.47 -9.88
N MET A 113 -6.81 -8.35 -10.39
CA MET A 113 -8.24 -8.16 -10.60
C MET A 113 -8.69 -9.07 -11.73
N HIS A 114 -9.60 -10.00 -11.44
CA HIS A 114 -10.33 -10.72 -12.48
C HIS A 114 -11.44 -9.80 -13.00
N LEU A 115 -11.32 -9.40 -14.28
CA LEU A 115 -12.34 -8.65 -15.01
C LEU A 115 -13.52 -9.55 -15.42
#